data_AF-A0A665W5T8-F1
#
_entry.id   AF-A0A665W5T8-F1
#
_cell.length_a   1.000
_cell.length_b   1.000
_cell.length_c   1.000
_cell.angle_alpha   90.00
_cell.angle_beta   90.00
_cell.angle_gamma   90.00
#
_symmetry.space_group_name_H-M   'P 1'
#
loop_
_entity.id
_entity.type
_entity.pdbx_description
1 polymer ?
#
loop_
_entity_poly.entity_id
_entity_poly.type
_entity_poly.pdbx_seq_one_letter_code
_entity_poly.pdbx_strand_id
1 'polypeptide(L)'
;MEQTVKHAEKNLGEICHLLGSYTRKTAKLRDKADLLVAQLFDFSSTEGHEVQMGLKNLAEDLAMIQDYRQAQVERLETRVVAPLKTFGGVVKNKRVTLNEDVSCQQRYIFTGYF
;
A
#
# COMPACT_ATOMS: atom_id res chain seq x y z
N MET A 1 -8.61 18.54 -22.86
CA MET A 1 -7.37 17.93 -22.31
C MET A 1 -7.31 18.04 -20.79
N GLU A 2 -7.52 19.23 -20.21
CA GLU A 2 -7.44 19.45 -18.75
C GLU A 2 -8.43 18.61 -17.91
N GLN A 3 -9.69 18.47 -18.37
CA GLN A 3 -10.69 17.63 -17.68
C GLN A 3 -10.30 16.15 -17.64
N THR A 4 -9.70 15.64 -18.71
CA THR A 4 -9.20 14.26 -18.80
C THR A 4 -8.08 14.01 -17.79
N VAL A 5 -7.17 14.98 -17.62
CA VAL A 5 -6.08 14.92 -16.64
C VAL A 5 -6.66 14.93 -15.21
N LYS A 6 -7.61 15.82 -14.90
CA LYS A 6 -8.29 15.86 -13.59
C LYS A 6 -9.02 14.55 -13.26
N HIS A 7 -9.69 13.94 -14.24
CA HIS A 7 -10.37 12.66 -14.05
C HIS A 7 -9.38 11.52 -13.78
N ALA A 8 -8.28 11.47 -14.53
CA ALA A 8 -7.21 10.49 -14.31
C ALA A 8 -6.57 10.64 -12.92
N GLU A 9 -6.26 11.86 -12.47
CA GLU A 9 -5.73 12.13 -11.13
C GLU A 9 -6.63 11.58 -10.02
N LYS A 10 -7.94 11.84 -10.13
CA LYS A 10 -8.92 11.38 -9.14
C LYS A 10 -8.95 9.86 -9.07
N ASN A 11 -9.11 9.18 -10.20
CA ASN A 11 -9.21 7.72 -10.25
C ASN A 11 -7.93 7.05 -9.74
N LEU A 12 -6.75 7.57 -10.12
CA LEU A 12 -5.47 7.05 -9.64
C LEU A 12 -5.30 7.26 -8.12
N GLY A 13 -5.76 8.39 -7.60
CA GLY A 13 -5.80 8.66 -6.17
C GLY A 13 -6.65 7.63 -5.41
N GLU A 14 -7.85 7.34 -5.92
CA GLU A 14 -8.75 6.34 -5.34
C GLU A 14 -8.16 4.92 -5.38
N ILE A 15 -7.59 4.52 -6.51
CA ILE A 15 -6.91 3.23 -6.68
C ILE A 15 -5.71 3.13 -5.72
N CYS A 16 -4.90 4.18 -5.61
CA CYS A 16 -3.75 4.21 -4.70
C CYS A 16 -4.19 4.10 -3.23
N HIS A 17 -5.29 4.77 -2.87
CA HIS A 17 -5.85 4.68 -1.53
C HIS A 17 -6.34 3.26 -1.23
N LEU A 18 -7.06 2.65 -2.16
CA LEU A 18 -7.59 1.29 -2.03
C LEU A 18 -6.45 0.26 -1.90
N LEU A 19 -5.43 0.34 -2.75
CA LEU A 19 -4.26 -0.54 -2.67
C LEU A 19 -3.50 -0.38 -1.36
N GLY A 20 -3.28 0.87 -0.90
CA GLY A 20 -2.67 1.10 0.40
C GLY A 20 -3.51 0.53 1.56
N SER A 21 -4.84 0.62 1.47
CA SER A 21 -5.76 0.01 2.45
C SER A 21 -5.66 -1.52 2.44
N TYR A 22 -5.62 -2.13 1.26
CA TYR A 22 -5.41 -3.56 1.08
C TYR A 22 -4.09 -4.03 1.69
N THR A 23 -2.96 -3.38 1.36
CA THR A 23 -1.63 -3.73 1.91
C THR A 23 -1.63 -3.67 3.44
N ARG A 24 -2.23 -2.62 4.04
CA ARG A 24 -2.35 -2.51 5.51
C ARG A 24 -3.22 -3.61 6.11
N LYS A 25 -4.32 -4.00 5.45
CA LYS A 25 -5.16 -5.11 5.92
C LYS A 25 -4.39 -6.44 5.89
N THR A 26 -3.60 -6.68 4.86
CA THR A 26 -2.74 -7.87 4.76
C THR A 26 -1.68 -7.88 5.88
N ALA A 27 -1.06 -6.73 6.17
CA ALA A 27 -0.12 -6.61 7.29
C ALA A 27 -0.79 -6.90 8.63
N LYS A 28 -1.99 -6.36 8.88
CA LYS A 28 -2.76 -6.64 10.10
C LYS A 28 -3.16 -8.12 10.24
N LEU A 29 -3.42 -8.80 9.12
CA LEU A 29 -3.71 -10.23 9.13
C LEU A 29 -2.48 -11.04 9.59
N ARG A 30 -1.29 -10.66 9.13
CA ARG A 30 -0.01 -11.22 9.62
C ARG A 30 0.13 -10.99 11.12
N ASP A 31 0.00 -9.75 11.58
CA ASP A 31 0.14 -9.41 13.01
C ASP A 31 -0.80 -10.24 13.90
N LYS A 32 -2.04 -10.48 13.44
CA LYS A 32 -3.01 -11.29 14.18
C LYS A 32 -2.62 -12.77 14.25
N ALA A 33 -2.01 -13.29 13.20
CA ALA A 33 -1.52 -14.65 13.16
C ALA A 33 -0.23 -14.81 13.99
N ASP A 34 0.65 -13.81 14.04
CA ASP A 34 1.82 -13.81 14.94
C ASP A 34 1.38 -13.91 16.42
N LEU A 35 0.32 -13.19 16.79
CA LEU A 35 -0.30 -13.34 18.12
C LEU A 35 -0.82 -14.76 18.37
N LEU A 36 -1.41 -15.40 17.35
CA LEU A 36 -1.90 -16.77 17.47
C LEU A 36 -0.74 -17.77 17.63
N VAL A 37 0.35 -17.58 16.88
CA VAL A 37 1.60 -18.36 17.02
C VAL A 37 2.13 -18.25 18.45
N ALA A 38 2.22 -17.04 19.00
CA ALA A 38 2.66 -16.83 20.38
C ALA A 38 1.75 -17.56 21.38
N GLN A 39 0.42 -17.45 21.22
CA GLN A 39 -0.53 -18.15 22.07
C GLN A 39 -0.41 -19.68 21.99
N LEU A 40 -0.12 -20.23 20.81
CA LEU A 40 0.12 -21.66 20.65
C LEU A 40 1.40 -22.11 21.36
N PHE A 41 2.46 -21.30 21.32
CA PHE A 41 3.69 -21.58 22.07
C PHE A 41 3.46 -21.53 23.59
N ASP A 42 2.76 -20.49 24.07
CA ASP A 42 2.42 -20.36 25.49
C ASP A 42 1.57 -21.54 25.97
N PHE A 43 0.54 -21.90 25.19
CA PHE A 43 -0.31 -23.05 25.49
C PHE A 43 0.45 -24.38 25.43
N SER A 44 1.37 -24.56 24.48
CA SER A 44 2.19 -25.78 24.43
C SER A 44 3.06 -25.97 25.67
N SER A 45 3.37 -24.90 26.40
CA SER A 45 4.16 -24.96 27.63
C SER A 45 3.36 -25.47 28.84
N THR A 46 2.03 -25.49 28.77
CA THR A 46 1.15 -25.99 29.84
C THR A 46 0.75 -27.46 29.66
N GLU A 47 1.00 -28.02 28.47
CA GLU A 47 0.53 -29.35 28.08
C GLU A 47 1.59 -30.45 28.28
N GLY A 48 1.14 -31.71 28.27
CA GLY A 48 2.03 -32.88 28.28
C GLY A 48 2.86 -33.00 27.00
N HIS A 49 3.96 -33.76 27.05
CA HIS A 49 5.00 -33.83 26.00
C HIS A 49 4.46 -34.06 24.58
N GLU A 50 3.52 -34.99 24.41
CA GLU A 50 2.97 -35.33 23.07
C GLU A 50 2.16 -34.18 22.46
N VAL A 51 1.28 -33.56 23.27
CA VAL A 51 0.48 -32.40 22.85
C VAL A 51 1.36 -31.16 22.66
N GLN A 52 2.35 -30.96 23.54
CA GLN A 52 3.31 -29.88 23.42
C GLN A 52 4.05 -29.92 22.07
N MET A 53 4.55 -31.09 21.65
CA MET A 53 5.23 -31.21 20.35
C MET A 53 4.28 -30.89 19.18
N GLY A 54 3.04 -31.40 19.23
CA GLY A 54 2.04 -31.12 18.19
C GLY A 54 1.71 -29.63 18.08
N LEU A 55 1.54 -28.94 19.21
CA LEU A 55 1.26 -27.51 19.25
C LEU A 55 2.44 -26.65 18.77
N LYS A 56 3.68 -27.04 19.10
CA LYS A 56 4.89 -26.37 18.60
C LYS A 56 5.01 -26.50 17.08
N ASN A 57 4.84 -27.70 16.54
CA ASN A 57 4.86 -27.91 15.08
C ASN A 57 3.76 -27.10 14.38
N LEU A 58 2.55 -27.07 14.93
CA LEU A 58 1.46 -26.25 14.42
C LEU A 58 1.80 -24.75 14.42
N ALA A 59 2.42 -24.26 15.51
CA ALA A 59 2.84 -22.88 15.63
C ALA A 59 3.94 -22.52 14.61
N GLU A 60 4.90 -23.42 14.40
CA GLU A 60 5.97 -23.28 13.41
C GLU A 60 5.42 -23.25 11.98
N ASP A 61 4.50 -24.17 11.64
CA ASP A 61 3.83 -24.19 10.34
C ASP A 61 3.07 -22.89 10.07
N LEU A 62 2.36 -22.37 11.08
CA LEU A 62 1.65 -21.10 10.98
C LEU A 62 2.60 -19.90 10.87
N ALA A 63 3.75 -19.94 11.56
CA ALA A 63 4.79 -18.90 11.48
C ALA A 63 5.38 -18.82 10.07
N MET A 64 5.66 -19.97 9.43
CA MET A 64 6.14 -20.01 8.04
C MET A 64 5.15 -19.32 7.07
N ILE A 65 3.85 -19.49 7.28
CA ILE A 65 2.83 -18.77 6.50
C ILE A 65 2.92 -17.25 6.70
N GLN A 66 3.28 -16.79 7.91
CA GLN A 66 3.41 -15.36 8.20
C GLN A 66 4.63 -14.75 7.52
N ASP A 67 5.74 -15.49 7.39
CA ASP A 67 6.90 -15.04 6.62
C ASP A 67 6.56 -14.80 5.14
N TYR A 68 5.76 -15.69 4.54
CA TYR A 68 5.26 -15.48 3.17
C TYR A 68 4.35 -14.25 3.07
N ARG A 69 3.49 -14.02 4.07
CA ARG A 69 2.65 -12.81 4.13
C ARG A 69 3.48 -11.54 4.31
N GLN A 70 4.56 -11.59 5.10
CA GLN A 70 5.48 -10.48 5.23
C GLN A 70 6.12 -10.13 3.88
N ALA A 71 6.64 -11.13 3.18
CA ALA A 71 7.19 -10.94 1.83
C ALA A 71 6.13 -10.40 0.84
N GLN A 72 4.87 -10.82 0.98
CA GLN A 72 3.75 -10.29 0.20
C GLN A 72 3.50 -8.80 0.49
N VAL A 73 3.47 -8.40 1.77
CA VAL A 73 3.28 -7.00 2.20
C VAL A 73 4.39 -6.11 1.66
N GLU A 74 5.65 -6.53 1.81
CA GLU A 74 6.81 -5.80 1.29
C GLU A 74 6.75 -5.65 -0.23
N ARG A 75 6.39 -6.72 -0.95
CA ARG A 75 6.22 -6.66 -2.40
C ARG A 75 5.06 -5.76 -2.82
N LEU A 76 3.93 -5.78 -2.11
CA LEU A 76 2.81 -4.89 -2.38
C LEU A 76 3.23 -3.42 -2.20
N GLU A 77 3.95 -3.10 -1.12
CA GLU A 77 4.38 -1.72 -0.89
C GLU A 77 5.42 -1.27 -1.93
N THR A 78 6.44 -2.08 -2.18
CA THR A 78 7.58 -1.70 -3.03
C THR A 78 7.28 -1.77 -4.53
N ARG A 79 6.49 -2.76 -4.98
CA ARG A 79 6.27 -3.03 -6.41
C ARG A 79 4.94 -2.48 -6.93
N VAL A 80 3.99 -2.19 -6.05
CA VAL A 80 2.64 -1.75 -6.46
C VAL A 80 2.33 -0.36 -5.92
N VAL A 81 2.38 -0.17 -4.61
CA VAL A 81 1.98 1.10 -3.98
C VAL A 81 2.98 2.21 -4.28
N ALA A 82 4.28 1.97 -4.12
CA ALA A 82 5.31 2.98 -4.35
C ALA A 82 5.35 3.48 -5.81
N PRO A 83 5.35 2.62 -6.85
CA PRO A 83 5.31 3.10 -8.24
C PRO A 83 4.04 3.90 -8.56
N LEU A 84 2.89 3.49 -8.01
CA LEU A 84 1.63 4.21 -8.21
C LEU A 84 1.64 5.60 -7.54
N LYS A 85 2.23 5.71 -6.34
CA LYS A 85 2.45 7.00 -5.66
C LYS A 85 3.33 7.92 -6.51
N THR A 86 4.44 7.41 -7.05
CA THR A 86 5.34 8.17 -7.93
C THR A 86 4.63 8.62 -9.20
N PHE A 87 3.85 7.75 -9.83
CA PHE A 87 3.06 8.09 -11.01
C PHE A 87 2.04 9.20 -10.71
N GLY A 88 1.34 9.12 -9.57
CA GLY A 88 0.44 10.18 -9.11
C GLY A 88 1.14 11.53 -8.95
N GLY A 89 2.39 11.54 -8.48
CA GLY A 89 3.24 12.74 -8.43
C GLY A 89 3.55 13.32 -9.81
N VAL A 90 3.87 12.47 -10.79
CA VAL A 90 4.13 12.89 -12.19
C VAL A 90 2.87 13.51 -12.82
N VAL A 91 1.70 12.91 -12.60
CA VAL A 91 0.43 13.44 -13.14
C VAL A 91 0.10 14.79 -12.51
N LYS A 92 0.27 14.94 -11.19
CA LYS A 92 0.10 16.23 -10.50
C LYS A 92 1.02 17.30 -11.05
N ASN A 93 2.31 16.99 -11.25
CA ASN A 93 3.26 17.96 -11.79
C ASN A 93 2.88 18.42 -13.20
N LYS A 94 2.43 17.49 -14.06
CA LYS A 94 1.94 17.83 -15.41
C LYS A 94 0.72 18.76 -15.38
N ARG A 95 -0.17 18.61 -14.39
CA ARG A 95 -1.31 19.53 -14.24
C ARG A 95 -0.88 20.92 -13.80
N VAL A 96 0.09 21.03 -12.88
CA VAL A 96 0.63 22.33 -12.45
C VAL A 96 1.24 23.07 -13.62
N THR A 97 2.07 22.40 -14.43
CA THR A 97 2.66 23.01 -15.64
C THR A 97 1.59 23.44 -16.64
N LEU A 98 0.56 22.62 -16.89
CA LEU A 98 -0.54 23.00 -17.77
C LEU A 98 -1.30 24.25 -17.28
N ASN A 99 -1.49 24.38 -15.97
CA ASN A 99 -2.14 25.56 -15.39
C ASN A 99 -1.24 26.80 -15.50
N GLU A 100 0.07 26.63 -15.28
CA GLU A 100 1.07 27.71 -15.44
C GLU A 100 1.10 28.20 -16.89
N ASP A 101 1.12 27.28 -17.88
CA ASP A 101 1.08 27.61 -19.31
C ASP A 101 -0.17 28.42 -19.67
N VAL A 102 -1.35 27.99 -19.20
CA VAL A 102 -2.61 28.72 -19.41
C VAL A 102 -2.56 30.12 -18.78
N SER A 103 -2.01 30.23 -17.56
CA SER A 103 -1.89 31.51 -16.86
C SER A 103 -0.92 32.47 -17.55
N CYS A 104 0.19 31.94 -18.09
CA CYS A 104 1.16 32.69 -18.89
C CYS A 104 0.53 33.20 -20.18
N GLN A 105 -0.22 32.36 -20.90
CA GLN A 105 -0.95 32.78 -22.10
C GLN A 105 -1.97 33.88 -21.82
N GLN A 106 -2.72 33.79 -20.72
CA GLN A 106 -3.64 34.86 -20.29
C GLN A 106 -2.90 36.17 -19.96
N ARG A 107 -1.73 36.10 -19.34
CA ARG A 107 -0.86 37.27 -19.09
C ARG A 107 -0.33 37.91 -20.37
N TYR A 108 0.10 37.10 -21.34
CA TYR A 108 0.55 37.59 -22.65
C TYR A 108 -0.58 38.30 -23.39
N ILE A 109 -1.81 37.77 -23.34
CA ILE A 109 -2.99 38.41 -23.96
C ILE A 109 -3.33 39.74 -23.27
N PHE A 110 -3.17 39.83 -21.95
CA PHE A 110 -3.45 41.06 -21.18
C PHE A 110 -2.37 42.15 -21.28
N THR A 111 -1.13 41.79 -21.66
CA THR A 111 0.00 42.72 -21.78
C THR A 111 0.33 43.11 -23.23
N GLY A 112 -0.23 42.41 -24.22
CA GLY A 112 -0.01 42.63 -25.65
C GLY A 112 -0.95 43.62 -26.35
N TYR A 113 -1.76 44.38 -25.61
CA TYR A 113 -2.56 45.50 -26.13
C TYR A 113 -2.18 46.80 -25.43
N PHE A 114 -1.02 47.34 -25.77
CA PHE A 114 -0.69 48.77 -25.76
C PHE A 114 0.30 49.04 -26.90
#